data_AF-A0AAN0K412-F1
#
_entry.id   AF-A0AAN0K412-F1
#
_cell.length_a   1.000
_cell.length_b   1.000
_cell.length_c   1.000
_cell.angle_alpha   90.00
_cell.angle_beta   90.00
_cell.angle_gamma   90.00
#
_symmetry.space_group_name_H-M   'P 1'
#
loop_
_entity.id
_entity.type
_entity.pdbx_description
1 polymer ?
#
loop_
_entity_poly.entity_id
_entity_poly.type
_entity_poly.pdbx_seq_one_letter_code
_entity_poly.pdbx_strand_id
1 'polypeptide(L)'
;MDDAKYSISTGIINSTNYESSLTFTASLSDNGTDYYCTAIVGPASTVNGFELIIPATATSNNINVIIEIVPLPMVSVNDVGIPVTGDSFQLVCTGTAPANVSSIATVSVQWLLNGTVFTNDTLEGVTVTNSGSMATLSFSSLNASTHERDNYTCEATL
;
A
#
# COMPACT_ATOMS: atom_id res chain seq x y z
N MET A 1 17.60 7.52 -22.25
CA MET A 1 16.26 7.33 -21.68
C MET A 1 15.83 8.73 -21.33
N ASP A 2 14.93 9.31 -22.12
CA ASP A 2 14.56 10.72 -22.01
C ASP A 2 13.79 10.93 -20.71
N ASP A 3 14.35 11.75 -19.84
CA ASP A 3 13.73 12.18 -18.59
C ASP A 3 12.59 13.14 -18.97
N ALA A 4 11.40 12.58 -19.18
CA ALA A 4 10.24 13.33 -19.65
C ALA A 4 9.77 14.29 -18.55
N LYS A 5 10.24 15.52 -18.60
CA LYS A 5 9.84 16.58 -17.68
C LYS A 5 8.44 17.08 -18.03
N TYR A 6 7.43 16.58 -17.33
CA TYR A 6 6.06 17.10 -17.43
C TYR A 6 5.92 18.38 -16.59
N SER A 7 5.59 19.48 -17.26
CA SER A 7 5.36 20.78 -16.60
C SER A 7 3.88 21.12 -16.63
N ILE A 8 3.24 21.15 -15.46
CA ILE A 8 1.86 21.62 -15.29
C ILE A 8 1.93 23.02 -14.72
N SER A 9 1.44 24.00 -15.46
CA SER A 9 1.32 25.39 -14.97
C SER A 9 -0.09 25.60 -14.45
N THR A 10 -0.25 25.66 -13.14
CA THR A 10 -1.47 26.13 -12.48
C THR A 10 -1.29 27.62 -12.21
N GLY A 11 -2.23 28.46 -12.67
CA GLY A 11 -2.22 29.89 -12.37
C GLY A 11 -2.28 30.15 -10.86
N ILE A 12 -1.88 31.36 -10.43
CA ILE A 12 -1.92 31.77 -9.00
C ILE A 12 -3.34 31.55 -8.47
N ILE A 13 -3.48 30.68 -7.46
CA ILE A 13 -4.77 30.34 -6.86
C ILE A 13 -5.13 31.36 -5.78
N ASN A 14 -4.11 31.90 -5.09
CA ASN A 14 -4.28 32.96 -4.10
C ASN A 14 -3.26 34.09 -4.31
N SER A 15 -3.72 35.23 -4.79
CA SER A 15 -2.89 36.41 -5.06
C SER A 15 -2.42 37.14 -3.78
N THR A 16 -2.99 36.83 -2.63
CA THR A 16 -2.61 37.43 -1.34
C THR A 16 -1.37 36.77 -0.76
N ASN A 17 -1.23 35.45 -0.97
CA ASN A 17 -0.12 34.64 -0.43
C ASN A 17 0.80 34.05 -1.53
N TYR A 18 0.53 34.33 -2.81
CA TYR A 18 1.25 33.76 -3.97
C TYR A 18 1.30 32.22 -3.97
N GLU A 19 0.20 31.58 -3.58
CA GLU A 19 0.09 30.13 -3.48
C GLU A 19 -0.48 29.51 -4.75
N SER A 20 0.00 28.30 -5.05
CA SER A 20 -0.56 27.42 -6.07
C SER A 20 -0.58 25.98 -5.55
N SER A 21 -1.55 25.19 -6.02
CA SER A 21 -1.78 23.80 -5.61
C SER A 21 -1.89 22.92 -6.84
N LEU A 22 -1.24 21.76 -6.77
CA LEU A 22 -1.37 20.68 -7.75
C LEU A 22 -2.05 19.50 -7.07
N THR A 23 -3.19 19.08 -7.60
CA THR A 23 -3.91 17.88 -7.15
C THR A 23 -4.01 16.91 -8.31
N PHE A 24 -3.64 15.66 -8.06
CA PHE A 24 -3.75 14.57 -9.03
C PHE A 24 -4.00 13.25 -8.30
N THR A 25 -4.53 12.28 -9.03
CA THR A 25 -4.63 10.90 -8.54
C THR A 25 -3.32 10.19 -8.83
N ALA A 26 -2.58 9.84 -7.78
CA ALA A 26 -1.33 9.11 -7.91
C ALA A 26 -1.57 7.70 -8.48
N SER A 27 -0.61 7.24 -9.27
CA SER A 27 -0.59 5.95 -9.96
C SER A 27 0.79 5.29 -9.82
N LEU A 28 0.90 3.99 -10.08
CA LEU A 28 2.18 3.28 -9.91
C LEU A 28 3.32 3.84 -10.77
N SER A 29 3.03 4.49 -11.89
CA SER A 29 4.06 5.17 -12.70
C SER A 29 4.67 6.39 -12.01
N ASP A 30 4.02 6.95 -10.99
CA ASP A 30 4.52 8.10 -10.24
C ASP A 30 5.53 7.67 -9.14
N ASN A 31 5.66 6.38 -8.85
CA ASN A 31 6.55 5.89 -7.79
C ASN A 31 8.02 6.20 -8.10
N GLY A 32 8.70 6.89 -7.19
CA GLY A 32 10.08 7.34 -7.38
C GLY A 32 10.20 8.56 -8.30
N THR A 33 9.09 9.19 -8.68
CA THR A 33 9.11 10.45 -9.43
C THR A 33 9.45 11.60 -8.49
N ASP A 34 10.36 12.46 -8.93
CA ASP A 34 10.69 13.71 -8.25
C ASP A 34 9.78 14.86 -8.73
N TYR A 35 9.12 15.51 -7.79
CA TYR A 35 8.30 16.69 -8.05
C TYR A 35 9.01 17.96 -7.62
N TYR A 36 8.92 18.99 -8.46
CA TYR A 36 9.53 20.30 -8.25
C TYR A 36 8.49 21.39 -8.43
N CYS A 37 8.44 22.34 -7.50
CA CYS A 37 7.68 23.57 -7.67
C CYS A 37 8.63 24.68 -8.12
N THR A 38 8.25 25.40 -9.18
CA THR A 38 9.04 26.52 -9.70
C THR A 38 8.19 27.78 -9.67
N ALA A 39 8.69 28.83 -9.02
CA ALA A 39 8.07 30.15 -9.00
C ALA A 39 8.87 31.10 -9.90
N ILE A 40 8.16 31.85 -10.74
CA ILE A 40 8.75 32.83 -11.66
C ILE A 40 8.10 34.18 -11.39
N VAL A 41 8.93 35.20 -11.13
CA VAL A 41 8.46 36.59 -11.03
C VAL A 41 8.70 37.27 -12.38
N GLY A 42 7.62 37.70 -13.03
CA GLY A 42 7.67 38.48 -14.26
C GLY A 42 7.88 39.98 -14.00
N PRO A 43 8.18 40.77 -15.04
CA PRO A 43 8.35 42.22 -14.90
C PRO A 43 7.06 42.88 -14.40
N ALA A 44 7.16 43.72 -13.38
CA ALA A 44 6.02 44.43 -12.80
C ALA A 44 5.53 45.51 -13.78
N SER A 45 4.35 45.31 -14.38
CA SER A 45 3.76 46.28 -15.33
C SER A 45 3.16 47.52 -14.67
N THR A 46 3.24 47.65 -13.34
CA THR A 46 2.62 48.73 -12.55
C THR A 46 3.61 49.61 -11.79
N VAL A 47 4.92 49.38 -11.87
CA VAL A 47 5.91 50.26 -11.24
C VAL A 47 6.30 51.36 -12.22
N ASN A 48 5.73 52.54 -12.02
CA ASN A 48 6.04 53.74 -12.79
C ASN A 48 7.54 54.04 -12.75
N GLY A 49 8.22 53.75 -13.86
CA GLY A 49 9.54 54.31 -14.17
C GLY A 49 10.71 53.57 -13.53
N PHE A 50 11.29 52.65 -14.31
CA PHE A 50 12.68 52.20 -14.19
C PHE A 50 13.02 51.30 -12.98
N GLU A 51 12.46 50.09 -12.97
CA GLU A 51 13.20 48.93 -12.46
C GLU A 51 13.20 47.84 -13.53
N LEU A 52 14.39 47.54 -14.05
CA LEU A 52 14.65 46.38 -14.89
C LEU A 52 14.65 45.15 -13.97
N ILE A 53 13.48 44.67 -13.55
CA ILE A 53 13.40 43.43 -12.77
C ILE A 53 13.91 42.31 -13.67
N ILE A 54 15.11 41.82 -13.39
CA ILE A 54 15.65 40.63 -14.02
C ILE A 54 14.75 39.47 -13.57
N PRO A 55 14.07 38.76 -14.48
CA PRO A 55 13.23 37.64 -14.11
C PRO A 55 14.05 36.64 -13.30
N ALA A 56 13.59 36.38 -12.07
CA ALA A 56 14.20 35.41 -11.19
C ALA A 56 13.28 34.18 -11.11
N THR A 57 13.90 33.02 -11.24
CA THR A 57 13.24 31.73 -11.10
C THR A 57 13.83 31.04 -9.88
N ALA A 58 12.96 30.67 -8.94
CA ALA A 58 13.33 29.86 -7.80
C ALA A 58 12.67 28.48 -7.93
N THR A 59 13.44 27.43 -7.70
CA THR A 59 12.97 26.03 -7.73
C THR A 59 13.09 25.45 -6.34
N SER A 60 12.07 24.72 -5.89
CA SER A 60 12.10 24.00 -4.61
C SER A 60 13.12 22.86 -4.62
N ASN A 61 13.40 22.32 -3.44
CA ASN A 61 13.96 20.96 -3.34
C ASN A 61 13.00 19.94 -3.97
N ASN A 62 13.51 18.77 -4.37
CA ASN A 62 12.68 17.69 -4.85
C ASN A 62 11.85 17.08 -3.72
N ILE A 63 10.62 16.71 -4.04
CA ILE A 63 9.80 15.84 -3.21
C ILE A 63 9.67 14.52 -3.94
N ASN A 64 10.18 13.45 -3.31
CA ASN A 64 10.05 12.09 -3.83
C ASN A 64 8.72 11.50 -3.34
N VAL A 65 7.92 11.02 -4.28
CA VAL A 65 6.67 10.30 -3.99
C VAL A 65 6.93 8.80 -3.97
N ILE A 66 6.68 8.17 -2.83
CA ILE A 66 6.75 6.72 -2.64
C ILE A 66 5.32 6.18 -2.60
N ILE A 67 5.01 5.26 -3.52
CA ILE A 67 3.73 4.57 -3.57
C ILE A 67 3.97 3.12 -3.19
N GLU A 68 3.38 2.70 -2.08
CA GLU A 68 3.48 1.33 -1.59
C GLU A 68 2.32 0.47 -2.12
N ILE A 69 2.66 -0.74 -2.56
CA ILE A 69 1.68 -1.75 -2.92
C ILE A 69 1.51 -2.67 -1.72
N VAL A 70 0.30 -2.70 -1.16
CA VAL A 70 -0.03 -3.56 -0.02
C VAL A 70 -1.01 -4.64 -0.49
N PRO A 71 -0.63 -5.93 -0.43
CA PRO A 71 -1.56 -7.02 -0.72
C PRO A 71 -2.62 -7.13 0.39
N LEU A 72 -3.81 -7.59 0.03
CA LEU A 72 -4.93 -7.70 0.97
C LEU A 72 -5.14 -9.17 1.36
N PRO A 73 -4.86 -9.57 2.62
CA PRO A 73 -5.22 -10.88 3.13
C PRO A 73 -6.72 -10.94 3.46
N MET A 74 -7.35 -12.05 3.13
CA MET A 74 -8.74 -12.35 3.47
C MET A 74 -8.84 -13.75 4.06
N VAL A 75 -9.41 -13.84 5.27
CA VAL A 75 -9.68 -15.11 5.95
C VAL A 75 -11.11 -15.54 5.70
N SER A 76 -11.30 -16.81 5.36
CA SER A 76 -12.59 -17.47 5.23
C SER A 76 -12.60 -18.79 5.98
N VAL A 77 -13.81 -19.22 6.35
CA VAL A 77 -14.05 -20.54 6.94
C VAL A 77 -14.37 -21.51 5.81
N ASN A 78 -13.66 -22.63 5.76
CA ASN A 78 -13.89 -23.70 4.79
C ASN A 78 -14.67 -24.85 5.45
N ASP A 79 -15.83 -24.53 6.03
CA ASP A 79 -16.68 -25.49 6.73
C ASP A 79 -18.17 -25.19 6.47
N VAL A 80 -19.00 -26.23 6.59
CA VAL A 80 -20.45 -26.18 6.34
C VAL A 80 -21.19 -26.22 7.68
N GLY A 81 -21.32 -25.06 8.32
CA GLY A 81 -22.16 -24.90 9.51
C GLY A 81 -21.46 -24.22 10.68
N ILE A 82 -22.04 -24.41 11.86
CA ILE A 82 -21.45 -23.96 13.13
C ILE A 82 -20.62 -25.13 13.66
N PRO A 83 -19.29 -25.00 13.75
CA PRO A 83 -18.45 -26.09 14.22
C PRO A 83 -18.69 -26.37 15.70
N VAL A 84 -18.66 -27.64 16.11
CA VAL A 84 -18.77 -28.06 17.52
C VAL A 84 -17.51 -28.81 17.98
N THR A 85 -17.40 -29.01 19.29
CA THR A 85 -16.27 -29.74 19.89
C THR A 85 -16.17 -31.15 19.32
N GLY A 86 -14.96 -31.52 18.88
CA GLY A 86 -14.66 -32.79 18.22
C GLY A 86 -14.63 -32.73 16.69
N ASP A 87 -15.17 -31.66 16.08
CA ASP A 87 -15.18 -31.51 14.63
C ASP A 87 -13.80 -31.12 14.11
N SER A 88 -13.49 -31.48 12.87
CA SER A 88 -12.36 -30.86 12.17
C SER A 88 -12.77 -29.48 11.67
N PHE A 89 -11.83 -28.56 11.61
CA PHE A 89 -12.11 -27.18 11.23
C PHE A 89 -11.01 -26.60 10.37
N GLN A 90 -11.36 -25.80 9.37
CA GLN A 90 -10.39 -25.20 8.47
C GLN A 90 -10.66 -23.71 8.26
N LEU A 91 -9.59 -22.94 8.40
CA LEU A 91 -9.52 -21.55 7.99
C LEU A 91 -8.63 -21.46 6.74
N VAL A 92 -9.10 -20.71 5.76
CA VAL A 92 -8.35 -20.44 4.54
C VAL A 92 -8.05 -18.95 4.51
N CYS A 93 -6.77 -18.63 4.35
CA CYS A 93 -6.35 -17.28 4.04
C CYS A 93 -5.98 -17.19 2.57
N THR A 94 -6.41 -16.11 1.94
CA THR A 94 -6.06 -15.76 0.55
C THR A 94 -5.47 -14.37 0.50
N GLY A 95 -4.43 -14.18 -0.30
CA GLY A 95 -3.75 -12.91 -0.51
C GLY A 95 -4.01 -12.44 -1.93
N THR A 96 -4.59 -11.25 -2.07
CA THR A 96 -4.88 -10.68 -3.39
C THR A 96 -4.01 -9.44 -3.62
N ALA A 97 -3.28 -9.44 -4.73
CA ALA A 97 -2.59 -8.23 -5.18
C ALA A 97 -3.63 -7.20 -5.64
N PRO A 98 -3.42 -5.90 -5.35
CA PRO A 98 -4.29 -4.85 -5.89
C PRO A 98 -4.40 -4.94 -7.41
N ALA A 99 -5.57 -4.61 -7.97
CA ALA A 99 -5.88 -4.77 -9.40
C ALA A 99 -4.93 -4.00 -10.36
N ASN A 100 -4.15 -3.04 -9.84
CA ASN A 100 -3.22 -2.21 -10.61
C ASN A 100 -1.80 -2.79 -10.67
N VAL A 101 -1.54 -3.90 -9.98
CA VAL A 101 -0.21 -4.53 -9.92
C VAL A 101 -0.09 -5.53 -11.07
N SER A 102 1.05 -5.51 -11.76
CA SER A 102 1.38 -6.44 -12.84
C SER A 102 1.07 -7.89 -12.46
N SER A 103 0.60 -8.69 -13.42
CA SER A 103 0.30 -10.13 -13.28
C SER A 103 1.49 -11.01 -12.88
N ILE A 104 2.67 -10.41 -12.73
CA ILE A 104 3.93 -11.07 -12.35
C ILE A 104 4.20 -10.93 -10.83
N ALA A 105 3.49 -10.05 -10.12
CA ALA A 105 3.72 -9.89 -8.68
C ALA A 105 3.21 -11.11 -7.91
N THR A 106 4.12 -11.80 -7.24
CA THR A 106 3.84 -13.04 -6.52
C THR A 106 3.43 -12.74 -5.09
N VAL A 107 2.14 -12.85 -4.79
CA VAL A 107 1.67 -12.75 -3.41
C VAL A 107 2.00 -14.04 -2.67
N SER A 108 2.64 -13.90 -1.52
CA SER A 108 2.83 -14.95 -0.53
C SER A 108 1.95 -14.69 0.68
N VAL A 109 1.43 -15.76 1.27
CA VAL A 109 0.54 -15.70 2.43
C VAL A 109 1.06 -16.61 3.53
N GLN A 110 0.94 -16.14 4.77
CA GLN A 110 1.34 -16.88 5.95
C GLN A 110 0.38 -16.66 7.12
N TRP A 111 0.26 -17.70 7.95
CA TRP A 111 -0.45 -17.63 9.22
C TRP A 111 0.48 -17.14 10.32
N LEU A 112 -0.07 -16.36 11.23
CA LEU A 112 0.59 -15.84 12.41
C LEU A 112 -0.17 -16.33 13.65
N LEU A 113 0.57 -16.81 14.64
CA LEU A 113 0.06 -17.12 15.97
C LEU A 113 0.64 -16.09 16.94
N ASN A 114 -0.22 -15.27 17.55
CA ASN A 114 0.20 -14.20 18.46
C ASN A 114 1.26 -13.26 17.83
N GLY A 115 1.14 -12.99 16.53
CA GLY A 115 2.04 -12.12 15.77
C GLY A 115 3.36 -12.77 15.31
N THR A 116 3.56 -14.07 15.55
CA THR A 116 4.75 -14.80 15.07
C THR A 116 4.36 -15.77 13.96
N VAL A 117 5.19 -15.91 12.93
CA VAL A 117 4.95 -16.84 11.81
C VAL A 117 4.72 -18.24 12.36
N PHE A 118 3.55 -18.78 12.04
CA PHE A 118 3.09 -20.08 12.50
C PHE A 118 3.33 -21.11 11.40
N THR A 119 4.14 -22.12 11.72
CA THR A 119 4.47 -23.24 10.84
C THR A 119 4.07 -24.56 11.51
N ASN A 120 4.10 -25.64 10.72
CA ASN A 120 3.54 -26.95 11.02
C ASN A 120 4.13 -27.72 12.24
N ASP A 121 4.88 -27.06 13.13
CA ASP A 121 5.75 -27.71 14.13
C ASP A 121 5.52 -27.24 15.58
N THR A 122 4.47 -26.46 15.87
CA THR A 122 4.32 -25.88 17.23
C THR A 122 3.16 -26.45 18.05
N LEU A 123 2.12 -26.99 17.45
CA LEU A 123 0.91 -27.41 18.16
C LEU A 123 0.37 -28.74 17.62
N GLU A 124 0.11 -29.70 18.51
CA GLU A 124 -0.45 -31.00 18.13
C GLU A 124 -1.88 -30.83 17.59
N GLY A 125 -2.19 -31.51 16.48
CA GLY A 125 -3.52 -31.46 15.86
C GLY A 125 -3.81 -30.19 15.05
N VAL A 126 -2.87 -29.25 14.97
CA VAL A 126 -2.98 -28.05 14.12
C VAL A 126 -1.97 -28.14 12.99
N THR A 127 -2.42 -27.88 11.77
CA THR A 127 -1.55 -27.89 10.60
C THR A 127 -1.71 -26.66 9.71
N VAL A 128 -0.60 -26.21 9.12
CA VAL A 128 -0.55 -25.10 8.16
C VAL A 128 -0.05 -25.62 6.82
N THR A 129 -0.81 -25.35 5.76
CA THR A 129 -0.41 -25.61 4.38
C THR A 129 -0.34 -24.31 3.61
N ASN A 130 0.86 -23.88 3.22
CA ASN A 130 1.07 -22.67 2.43
C ASN A 130 1.21 -23.03 0.94
N SER A 131 0.51 -22.31 0.08
CA SER A 131 0.51 -22.47 -1.38
C SER A 131 0.45 -21.10 -2.05
N GLY A 132 1.58 -20.38 -2.04
CA GLY A 132 1.70 -19.07 -2.66
C GLY A 132 0.71 -18.06 -2.07
N SER A 133 -0.27 -17.66 -2.87
CA SER A 133 -1.32 -16.69 -2.51
C SER A 133 -2.43 -17.27 -1.64
N MET A 134 -2.32 -18.52 -1.19
CA MET A 134 -3.28 -19.18 -0.31
C MET A 134 -2.56 -19.93 0.81
N ALA A 135 -3.10 -19.87 2.01
CA ALA A 135 -2.62 -20.63 3.16
C ALA A 135 -3.78 -21.20 3.96
N THR A 136 -3.76 -22.50 4.26
CA THR A 136 -4.82 -23.17 5.02
C THR A 136 -4.32 -23.53 6.41
N LEU A 137 -5.07 -23.14 7.43
CA LEU A 137 -4.90 -23.53 8.82
C LEU A 137 -5.98 -24.57 9.16
N SER A 138 -5.58 -25.78 9.55
CA SER A 138 -6.48 -26.90 9.80
C SER A 138 -6.33 -27.45 11.21
N PHE A 139 -7.46 -27.64 11.88
CA PHE A 139 -7.58 -28.30 13.18
C PHE A 139 -8.16 -29.69 12.96
N SER A 140 -7.50 -30.72 13.48
CA SER A 140 -7.94 -32.11 13.32
C SER A 140 -9.18 -32.44 14.16
N SER A 141 -9.32 -31.82 15.32
CA SER A 141 -10.44 -31.97 16.25
C SER A 141 -10.50 -30.74 17.15
N LEU A 142 -11.62 -30.01 17.11
CA LEU A 142 -11.80 -28.81 17.89
C LEU A 142 -11.97 -29.15 19.37
N ASN A 143 -11.13 -28.55 20.20
CA ASN A 143 -11.25 -28.60 21.64
C ASN A 143 -11.23 -27.19 22.25
N ALA A 144 -12.34 -26.78 22.86
CA ALA A 144 -12.50 -25.41 23.37
C ALA A 144 -11.52 -25.00 24.50
N SER A 145 -10.73 -25.95 25.03
CA SER A 145 -9.76 -25.73 26.10
C SER A 145 -8.30 -25.61 25.66
N THR A 146 -7.99 -25.72 24.37
CA THR A 146 -6.61 -25.78 23.86
C THR A 146 -6.26 -24.59 22.96
N HIS A 147 -5.93 -24.84 21.70
CA HIS A 147 -5.29 -23.91 20.76
C HIS A 147 -6.28 -23.16 19.89
N GLU A 148 -7.51 -23.64 19.79
CA GLU A 148 -8.57 -23.18 18.91
C GLU A 148 -9.09 -21.78 19.28
N ARG A 149 -8.78 -21.31 20.49
CA ARG A 149 -9.09 -19.95 20.97
C ARG A 149 -7.91 -18.98 20.77
N ASP A 150 -6.76 -19.46 20.32
CA ASP A 150 -5.60 -18.60 20.15
C ASP A 150 -5.82 -17.56 19.05
N ASN A 151 -5.01 -16.50 19.10
CA ASN A 151 -5.11 -15.40 18.15
C ASN A 151 -4.36 -15.73 16.86
N TYR A 152 -5.07 -16.35 15.92
CA TYR A 152 -4.59 -16.59 14.56
C TYR A 152 -4.92 -15.40 13.67
N THR A 153 -3.89 -14.79 13.11
CA THR A 153 -4.03 -13.75 12.08
C THR A 153 -3.36 -14.21 10.79
N CYS A 154 -3.72 -13.58 9.68
CA CYS A 154 -3.11 -13.87 8.39
C CYS A 154 -2.47 -12.61 7.82
N GLU A 155 -1.30 -12.79 7.22
CA GLU A 155 -0.56 -11.74 6.53
C GLU A 155 -0.33 -12.14 5.08
N ALA A 156 -0.42 -11.16 4.19
CA ALA A 156 -0.03 -11.29 2.79
C ALA A 156 1.16 -10.36 2.53
N THR A 157 2.10 -10.82 1.73
CA THR A 157 3.29 -10.07 1.30
C THR A 157 3.47 -10.20 -0.21
N LEU A 158 4.10 -9.20 -0.84
CA LEU A 158 4.43 -9.19 -2.27
C LEU A 158 5.88 -9.59 -2.53
#